data_AF-A0A7T8KDJ4-F1
#
_entry.id   AF-A0A7T8KDJ4-F1
#
_cell.length_a   1.000
_cell.length_b   1.000
_cell.length_c   1.000
_cell.angle_alpha   90.00
_cell.angle_beta   90.00
_cell.angle_gamma   90.00
#
_symmetry.space_group_name_H-M   'P 1'
#
loop_
_entity.id
_entity.type
_entity.pdbx_description
1 polymer ?
#
loop_
_entity_poly.entity_id
_entity_poly.type
_entity_poly.pdbx_seq_one_letter_code
_entity_poly.pdbx_strand_id
1 'polypeptide(L)'
;MKALSKIGLTSHKKEERDEAASLKRAMEKFSFICLVVLQSKILERTNVVSKLLQSHETDLSIAVQLLDCAIADLSAYREHFEESKQAAQGLSEK
;
A
#
# COMPACT_ATOMS: atom_id res chain seq x y z
N MET A 1 -4.81 -12.46 -6.52
CA MET A 1 -4.99 -13.13 -7.83
C MET A 1 -5.66 -14.50 -7.77
N LYS A 2 -5.21 -15.46 -6.94
CA LYS A 2 -5.79 -16.82 -6.87
C LYS A 2 -7.30 -16.82 -6.55
N ALA A 3 -7.75 -15.99 -5.62
CA ALA A 3 -9.17 -15.85 -5.27
C ALA A 3 -10.03 -15.35 -6.45
N LEU A 4 -9.61 -14.28 -7.14
CA LEU A 4 -10.31 -13.76 -8.33
C LEU A 4 -10.32 -14.77 -9.47
N SER A 5 -9.24 -15.52 -9.65
CA SER A 5 -9.17 -16.59 -10.66
C SER A 5 -10.11 -17.75 -10.33
N LYS A 6 -10.24 -18.09 -9.04
CA LYS A 6 -11.22 -19.08 -8.57
C LYS A 6 -12.65 -18.61 -8.87
N ILE A 7 -13.01 -17.38 -8.51
CA ILE A 7 -14.35 -16.80 -8.77
C ILE A 7 -14.65 -16.78 -10.27
N GLY A 8 -13.69 -16.37 -11.10
CA GLY A 8 -13.84 -16.38 -12.55
C GLY A 8 -14.09 -17.77 -13.15
N LEU A 9 -13.57 -18.83 -12.54
CA LEU A 9 -13.70 -20.21 -13.01
C LEU A 9 -14.90 -20.95 -12.39
N THR A 10 -15.33 -20.59 -11.19
CA THR A 10 -16.33 -21.36 -10.42
C THR A 10 -17.67 -20.65 -10.24
N SER A 11 -17.77 -19.34 -10.48
CA SER A 11 -19.06 -18.66 -10.33
C SER A 11 -20.00 -18.99 -11.49
N HIS A 12 -21.27 -19.27 -11.16
CA HIS A 12 -22.35 -19.46 -12.13
C HIS A 12 -22.93 -18.13 -12.62
N LYS A 13 -22.68 -17.01 -11.92
CA LYS A 13 -23.18 -15.69 -12.29
C LYS A 13 -22.18 -15.00 -13.20
N LYS A 14 -22.64 -14.56 -14.37
CA LYS A 14 -21.79 -13.88 -15.36
C LYS A 14 -21.19 -12.58 -14.79
N GLU A 15 -21.99 -11.80 -14.07
CA GLU A 15 -21.58 -10.53 -13.46
C GLU A 15 -20.38 -10.69 -12.52
N GLU A 16 -20.42 -11.69 -11.63
CA GLU A 16 -19.33 -11.97 -10.68
C GLU A 16 -18.04 -12.38 -11.40
N ARG A 17 -18.14 -13.11 -12.53
CA ARG A 17 -16.98 -13.47 -13.35
C ARG A 17 -16.39 -12.26 -14.08
N ASP A 18 -17.24 -11.42 -14.65
CA ASP A 18 -16.83 -10.23 -15.39
C ASP A 18 -16.19 -9.19 -14.44
N GLU A 19 -16.74 -9.05 -13.23
CA GLU A 19 -16.16 -8.22 -12.18
C GLU A 19 -14.83 -8.77 -11.67
N ALA A 20 -14.73 -10.08 -11.41
CA ALA A 20 -13.46 -10.68 -11.00
C ALA A 20 -12.36 -10.51 -12.08
N ALA A 21 -12.73 -10.62 -13.36
CA ALA A 21 -11.82 -10.40 -14.48
C ALA A 21 -11.41 -8.91 -14.62
N SER A 22 -12.33 -7.98 -14.44
CA SER A 22 -12.04 -6.54 -14.51
C SER A 22 -11.13 -6.11 -13.35
N LEU A 23 -11.39 -6.61 -12.14
CA LEU A 23 -10.58 -6.33 -10.95
C LEU A 23 -9.17 -6.92 -11.12
N LYS A 24 -9.06 -8.15 -11.64
CA LYS A 24 -7.77 -8.77 -11.96
C LYS A 24 -6.94 -7.90 -12.90
N ARG A 25 -7.54 -7.42 -14.00
CA ARG A 25 -6.89 -6.52 -14.95
C ARG A 25 -6.51 -5.18 -14.32
N ALA A 26 -7.34 -4.64 -13.44
CA ALA A 26 -7.04 -3.40 -12.73
C ALA A 26 -5.82 -3.55 -11.81
N MET A 27 -5.70 -4.70 -11.13
CA MET A 27 -4.56 -4.99 -10.25
C MET A 27 -3.24 -5.22 -11.00
N GLU A 28 -3.30 -5.64 -12.27
CA GLU A 28 -2.13 -5.81 -13.15
C GLU A 28 -1.65 -4.49 -13.76
N LYS A 29 -2.44 -3.40 -13.67
CA LYS A 29 -2.01 -2.09 -14.17
C LYS A 29 -0.86 -1.58 -13.32
N PHE A 30 0.19 -1.11 -13.99
CA PHE A 30 1.32 -0.43 -13.35
C PHE A 30 0.87 0.70 -12.39
N SER A 31 -0.17 1.46 -12.75
CA SER A 31 -0.70 2.51 -11.88
C SER A 31 -1.23 1.98 -10.54
N PHE A 32 -1.87 0.81 -10.54
CA PHE A 32 -2.34 0.16 -9.32
C PHE A 32 -1.15 -0.32 -8.48
N ILE A 33 -0.19 -1.00 -9.12
CA ILE A 33 1.02 -1.51 -8.45
C ILE A 33 1.80 -0.35 -7.82
N CYS A 34 2.00 0.74 -8.56
CA CYS A 34 2.68 1.94 -8.08
C CYS A 34 1.94 2.57 -6.89
N LEU A 35 0.62 2.72 -6.96
CA LEU A 35 -0.19 3.19 -5.84
C LEU A 35 -0.05 2.29 -4.60
N VAL A 36 -0.06 0.97 -4.77
CA VAL A 36 0.09 0.02 -3.66
C VAL A 36 1.46 0.12 -3.02
N VAL A 37 2.53 0.24 -3.80
CA VAL A 37 3.91 0.39 -3.30
C VAL A 37 4.03 1.68 -2.47
N LEU A 38 3.54 2.80 -3.01
CA LEU A 38 3.55 4.10 -2.31
C LEU A 38 2.75 4.06 -1.02
N GLN A 39 1.52 3.57 -1.08
CA GLN A 39 0.62 3.48 0.08
C GLN A 39 1.20 2.56 1.17
N SER A 40 1.79 1.43 0.79
CA SER A 40 2.38 0.48 1.75
C SER A 40 3.49 1.12 2.58
N LYS A 41 4.36 1.92 1.94
CA LYS A 41 5.46 2.61 2.62
C LYS A 41 4.98 3.71 3.56
N ILE A 42 3.98 4.48 3.13
CA ILE A 42 3.36 5.50 3.98
C ILE A 42 2.70 4.84 5.20
N LEU A 43 1.88 3.82 4.97
CA LEU A 43 1.20 3.06 6.02
C LEU A 43 2.18 2.41 6.99
N GLU A 44 3.31 1.88 6.53
CA GLU A 44 4.34 1.29 7.38
C GLU A 44 4.84 2.29 8.43
N ARG A 45 5.19 3.52 8.01
CA ARG A 45 5.67 4.57 8.94
C ARG A 45 4.53 5.10 9.82
N THR A 46 3.38 5.41 9.24
CA THR A 46 2.25 5.98 10.00
C THR A 46 1.65 5.00 11.01
N ASN A 47 1.65 3.70 10.72
CA ASN A 47 1.11 2.68 11.62
C ASN A 47 1.92 2.56 12.91
N VAL A 48 3.26 2.69 12.84
CA VAL A 48 4.13 2.66 14.03
C VAL A 48 3.77 3.81 14.97
N VAL A 49 3.72 5.03 14.43
CA VAL A 49 3.36 6.22 15.21
C VAL A 49 1.93 6.11 15.75
N SER A 50 0.99 5.69 14.92
CA SER A 50 -0.42 5.54 15.31
C SER A 50 -0.62 4.56 16.47
N LYS A 51 0.05 3.40 16.45
CA LYS A 51 0.00 2.43 17.56
C LYS A 51 0.58 2.99 18.84
N LEU A 52 1.67 3.74 18.74
CA LEU A 52 2.30 4.33 19.91
C LEU A 52 1.40 5.42 20.51
N LEU A 53 0.88 6.35 19.70
CA LEU A 53 0.00 7.43 20.20
C LEU A 53 -1.28 6.91 20.86
N GLN A 54 -1.71 5.70 20.52
CA GLN A 54 -2.86 5.03 21.13
C GLN A 54 -2.50 4.23 22.39
N SER A 55 -1.22 4.13 22.76
CA SER A 55 -0.79 3.43 23.96
C SER A 55 -1.14 4.23 25.22
N HIS A 56 -1.58 3.52 26.27
CA HIS A 56 -1.91 4.12 27.57
C HIS A 56 -0.68 4.67 28.31
N GLU A 57 0.53 4.20 27.97
CA GLU A 57 1.80 4.58 28.60
C GLU A 57 2.61 5.59 27.76
N THR A 58 1.95 6.36 26.89
CA THR A 58 2.65 7.24 25.95
C THR A 58 3.21 8.47 26.66
N ASP A 59 4.54 8.56 26.67
CA ASP A 59 5.24 9.80 27.01
C ASP A 59 5.05 10.81 25.86
N LEU A 60 4.52 11.99 26.19
CA LEU A 60 4.20 13.05 25.24
C LEU A 60 5.47 13.56 24.51
N SER A 61 6.61 13.58 25.16
CA SER A 61 7.88 13.98 24.55
C SER A 61 8.34 12.97 23.50
N ILE A 62 8.23 11.68 23.80
CA ILE A 62 8.55 10.59 22.86
C ILE A 62 7.58 10.60 21.68
N ALA A 63 6.30 10.85 21.92
CA ALA A 63 5.29 10.99 20.88
C ALA A 63 5.61 12.10 19.88
N VAL A 64 6.00 13.29 20.36
CA VAL A 64 6.37 14.42 19.51
C VAL A 64 7.61 14.09 18.68
N GLN A 65 8.66 13.53 19.29
CA GLN A 65 9.86 13.13 18.56
C GLN A 65 9.57 12.14 17.42
N LEU A 66 8.69 11.16 17.65
CA LEU A 66 8.36 10.17 16.65
C LEU A 66 7.47 10.72 15.53
N LEU A 67 6.61 11.69 15.84
CA LEU A 67 5.87 12.44 14.83
C LEU A 67 6.83 13.23 13.93
N ASP A 68 7.82 13.91 14.50
CA ASP A 68 8.83 14.66 13.75
C ASP A 68 9.67 13.72 12.87
N CYS A 69 10.10 12.57 13.40
CA CYS A 69 10.78 11.54 12.61
C CYS A 69 9.91 11.04 11.45
N ALA A 70 8.63 10.76 11.69
CA ALA A 70 7.75 10.29 10.62
C ALA A 70 7.52 11.36 9.55
N ILE A 71 7.44 12.64 9.92
CA ILE A 71 7.36 13.74 8.97
C ILE A 71 8.64 13.82 8.13
N ALA A 72 9.82 13.72 8.75
CA ALA A 72 11.09 13.71 8.04
C ALA A 72 11.20 12.52 7.08
N ASP A 73 10.84 11.32 7.52
CA ASP A 73 10.89 10.10 6.70
C ASP A 73 9.94 10.18 5.50
N LEU A 74 8.72 10.68 5.69
CA LEU A 74 7.75 10.85 4.61
C LEU A 74 8.16 11.94 3.64
N SER A 75 8.84 12.98 4.13
CA SER A 75 9.39 14.04 3.28
C SER A 75 10.54 13.52 2.43
N ALA A 76 11.48 12.80 3.03
CA ALA A 76 12.56 12.12 2.30
C ALA A 76 11.98 11.11 1.28
N TYR A 77 10.99 10.31 1.69
CA TYR A 77 10.34 9.36 0.80
C TYR A 77 9.70 10.04 -0.43
N ARG A 78 9.14 11.24 -0.25
CA ARG A 78 8.60 12.05 -1.34
C ARG A 78 9.70 12.58 -2.26
N GLU A 79 10.84 12.98 -1.73
CA GLU A 79 12.00 13.42 -2.52
C GLU A 79 12.62 12.26 -3.32
N HIS A 80 12.62 11.06 -2.75
CA HIS A 80 13.07 9.81 -3.38
C HIS A 80 11.95 9.09 -4.17
N PHE A 81 11.00 9.84 -4.74
CA PHE A 81 9.88 9.26 -5.47
C PHE A 81 10.30 8.36 -6.64
N GLU A 82 11.36 8.73 -7.36
CA GLU A 82 11.81 7.95 -8.52
C GLU A 82 12.34 6.56 -8.15
N GLU A 83 12.93 6.40 -6.95
CA GLU A 83 13.33 5.08 -6.44
C GLU A 83 12.09 4.20 -6.17
N SER A 84 11.03 4.80 -5.62
CA SER A 84 9.76 4.10 -5.37
C SER A 84 9.07 3.69 -6.66
N LYS A 85 9.14 4.55 -7.69
CA LYS A 85 8.61 4.25 -9.03
C LYS A 85 9.42 3.14 -9.71
N GLN A 86 10.74 3.12 -9.58
CA GLN A 86 11.58 2.02 -10.07
C GLN A 86 11.24 0.70 -9.37
N ALA A 87 11.03 0.71 -8.05
CA ALA A 87 10.59 -0.47 -7.31
C ALA A 87 9.22 -0.99 -7.83
N ALA A 88 8.28 -0.08 -8.12
CA ALA A 88 7.01 -0.43 -8.72
C ALA A 88 7.16 -0.99 -10.16
N GLN A 89 8.11 -0.48 -10.95
CA GLN A 89 8.38 -0.96 -12.31
C GLN A 89 8.89 -2.40 -12.26
N GLY A 90 9.88 -2.68 -11.40
CA GLY A 90 10.38 -4.05 -11.21
C GLY A 90 9.33 -5.04 -10.67
N LEU A 91 8.29 -4.55 -9.96
CA LEU A 91 7.16 -5.37 -9.54
C LEU A 91 6.12 -5.60 -10.65
N SER A 92 6.00 -4.68 -11.59
CA SER A 92 5.06 -4.77 -12.71
C SER A 92 5.59 -5.58 -13.90
N GLU A 93 6.91 -5.76 -13.98
CA GLU A 93 7.58 -6.57 -15.01
C GLU A 93 7.70 -8.05 -14.61
N LYS A 94 7.35 -8.40 -13.36
CA LYS A 94 7.29 -9.78 -12.84
C LYS A 94 5.91 -10.42 -13.03
#